data_AF-A0A384IJ31-F1
#
_entry.id   AF-A0A384IJ31-F1
#
_cell.length_a   1.000
_cell.length_b   1.000
_cell.length_c   1.000
_cell.angle_alpha   90.00
_cell.angle_beta   90.00
_cell.angle_gamma   90.00
#
_symmetry.space_group_name_H-M   'P 1'
#
loop_
_entity.id
_entity.type
_entity.pdbx_description
1 polymer ?
#
loop_
_entity_poly.entity_id
_entity_poly.type
_entity_poly.pdbx_seq_one_letter_code
_entity_poly.pdbx_strand_id
1 'polypeptide(L)'
;MEDWYDSNDLAELRIRLDVALEENVEPRAELAEVRAENRRLRTRLGVPAPDAPRALAPVPEPPPPVITEGGHGLPYADASSGTEAKIALFRALFAGREDVYATRWVGAKSGRTGWSPAEDNPFAKNKAEAERVFRPLTDRAVYNHLSRPEPGAWETHLGLYPLLADDTCRLLAVDFDGKEGSDWRGDASAYAAACHDAGIPALVEVSRSGTGAHV
;
A
#
# COMPACT_ATOMS: atom_id res chain seq x y z
N MET A 1 -27.33 19.97 16.31
CA MET A 1 -28.07 19.87 15.05
C MET A 1 -27.81 21.18 14.34
N GLU A 2 -26.78 21.19 13.49
CA GLU A 2 -26.39 22.35 12.69
C GLU A 2 -26.14 21.84 11.28
N ASP A 3 -26.82 22.49 10.35
CA ASP A 3 -27.15 22.04 9.01
C ASP A 3 -25.91 21.93 8.12
N TRP A 4 -25.62 20.72 7.65
CA TRP A 4 -24.56 20.42 6.67
C TRP A 4 -25.11 20.52 5.23
N TYR A 5 -25.94 21.51 4.98
CA TYR A 5 -26.56 21.82 3.68
C TYR A 5 -26.08 23.18 3.16
N ASP A 6 -24.77 23.41 3.16
CA ASP A 6 -24.15 24.31 2.18
C ASP A 6 -22.63 24.11 2.17
N SER A 7 -22.10 23.48 1.12
CA SER A 7 -20.68 23.63 0.78
C SER A 7 -20.56 23.92 -0.72
N ASN A 8 -21.49 24.74 -1.22
CA ASN A 8 -21.36 25.48 -2.46
C ASN A 8 -21.28 26.99 -2.18
N ASP A 9 -20.99 27.40 -0.95
CA ASP A 9 -20.66 28.79 -0.66
C ASP A 9 -19.37 29.15 -1.39
N LEU A 10 -19.52 29.95 -2.45
CA LEU A 10 -18.43 30.46 -3.26
C LEU A 10 -17.42 31.24 -2.41
N ALA A 11 -17.84 31.85 -1.30
CA ALA A 11 -16.94 32.53 -0.38
C ALA A 11 -16.05 31.53 0.38
N GLU A 12 -16.62 30.43 0.88
CA GLU A 12 -15.86 29.39 1.57
C GLU A 12 -14.90 28.65 0.60
N LEU A 13 -15.36 28.35 -0.62
CA LEU A 13 -14.51 27.76 -1.65
C LEU A 13 -13.39 28.71 -2.07
N ARG A 14 -13.65 30.02 -2.14
CA ARG A 14 -12.64 31.03 -2.44
C ARG A 14 -11.58 31.10 -1.35
N ILE A 15 -11.99 31.12 -0.09
CA ILE A 15 -11.07 31.11 1.06
C ILE A 15 -10.22 29.84 1.04
N ARG A 16 -10.81 28.66 0.80
CA ARG A 16 -10.06 27.40 0.71
C ARG A 16 -9.10 27.37 -0.47
N LEU A 17 -9.47 27.96 -1.60
CA LEU A 17 -8.59 28.10 -2.77
C LEU A 17 -7.43 29.05 -2.47
N ASP A 18 -7.69 30.18 -1.82
CA ASP A 18 -6.65 31.16 -1.48
C ASP A 18 -5.65 30.58 -0.47
N VAL A 19 -6.14 29.87 0.57
CA VAL A 19 -5.29 29.11 1.51
C VAL A 19 -4.46 28.04 0.78
N ALA A 20 -5.09 27.24 -0.09
CA ALA A 20 -4.36 26.23 -0.84
C ALA A 20 -3.32 26.84 -1.79
N LEU A 21 -3.60 28.01 -2.38
CA LEU A 21 -2.64 28.73 -3.22
C LEU A 21 -1.44 29.23 -2.41
N GLU A 22 -1.67 29.78 -1.21
CA GLU A 22 -0.62 30.21 -0.28
C GLU A 22 0.25 29.02 0.18
N GLU A 23 -0.39 27.93 0.62
CA GLU A 23 0.32 26.70 1.03
C GLU A 23 1.13 26.05 -0.10
N ASN A 24 0.75 26.30 -1.36
CA ASN A 24 1.49 25.79 -2.52
C ASN A 24 2.68 26.67 -2.94
N VAL A 25 2.84 27.89 -2.40
CA VAL A 25 3.93 28.79 -2.79
C VAL A 25 5.28 28.20 -2.39
N GLU A 26 5.43 27.80 -1.13
CA GLU A 26 6.68 27.26 -0.56
C GLU A 26 7.09 25.94 -1.23
N PRO A 27 6.24 24.89 -1.33
CA PRO A 27 6.57 23.67 -2.06
C PRO A 27 6.94 23.89 -3.53
N ARG A 28 6.33 24.88 -4.21
CA ARG A 28 6.68 25.19 -5.61
C ARG A 28 8.04 25.88 -5.71
N ALA A 29 8.38 26.76 -4.76
CA ALA A 29 9.70 27.38 -4.68
C ALA A 29 10.78 26.32 -4.40
N GLU A 30 10.56 25.44 -3.43
CA GLU A 30 11.45 24.33 -3.11
C GLU A 30 11.63 23.39 -4.32
N LEU A 31 10.55 23.02 -5.01
CA LEU A 31 10.62 22.21 -6.22
C LEU A 31 11.43 22.89 -7.33
N ALA A 32 11.32 24.20 -7.48
CA ALA A 32 12.08 24.96 -8.46
C ALA A 32 13.58 24.98 -8.13
N GLU A 33 13.93 25.16 -6.86
CA GLU A 33 15.30 25.14 -6.35
C GLU A 33 15.93 23.75 -6.50
N VAL A 34 15.24 22.70 -6.03
CA VAL A 34 15.70 21.31 -6.16
C VAL A 34 15.91 20.95 -7.63
N ARG A 35 15.00 21.37 -8.53
CA ARG A 35 15.19 21.17 -9.98
C ARG A 35 16.38 21.94 -10.55
N ALA A 36 16.64 23.16 -10.06
CA ALA A 36 17.80 23.95 -10.47
C ALA A 36 19.12 23.31 -10.02
N GLU A 37 19.19 22.87 -8.76
CA GLU A 37 20.37 22.20 -8.23
C GLU A 37 20.58 20.84 -8.89
N ASN A 38 19.52 20.09 -9.16
CA ASN A 38 19.61 18.84 -9.89
C ASN A 38 20.16 19.04 -11.32
N ARG A 39 19.75 20.10 -12.03
CA ARG A 39 20.34 20.47 -13.32
C ARG A 39 21.84 20.77 -13.18
N ARG A 40 22.22 21.57 -12.17
CA ARG A 40 23.63 21.93 -11.92
C ARG A 40 24.50 20.71 -11.62
N LEU A 41 24.03 19.81 -10.76
CA LEU A 41 24.72 18.56 -10.41
C LEU A 41 24.85 17.65 -11.63
N ARG A 42 23.80 17.52 -12.43
CA ARG A 42 23.84 16.75 -13.68
C ARG A 42 24.86 17.30 -14.67
N THR A 43 24.95 18.62 -14.84
CA THR A 43 26.00 19.25 -15.66
C THR A 43 27.39 18.94 -15.13
N ARG A 44 27.61 19.01 -13.80
CA ARG A 44 28.90 18.70 -13.17
C ARG A 44 29.30 17.22 -13.34
N LEU A 45 28.32 16.33 -13.35
CA LEU A 45 28.51 14.88 -13.44
C LEU A 45 28.48 14.35 -14.90
N GLY A 46 28.26 15.21 -15.90
CA GLY A 46 28.14 14.79 -17.30
C GLY A 46 26.91 13.91 -17.58
N VAL A 47 25.88 13.98 -16.73
CA VAL A 47 24.64 13.21 -16.87
C VAL A 47 23.66 14.00 -17.76
N PRO A 48 23.20 13.43 -18.90
CA PRO A 48 22.30 14.13 -19.80
C PRO A 48 20.93 14.41 -19.18
N ALA A 49 20.25 15.47 -19.66
CA ALA A 49 18.91 15.83 -19.23
C ALA A 49 17.88 14.79 -19.70
N PRO A 50 16.80 14.54 -18.94
CA PRO A 50 15.74 13.65 -19.38
C PRO A 50 14.79 14.41 -20.30
N ASP A 51 15.12 14.51 -21.60
CA ASP A 51 14.18 15.02 -22.60
C ASP A 51 14.07 14.04 -23.79
N ALA A 52 12.94 13.33 -23.80
CA ALA A 52 12.17 12.75 -24.92
C ALA A 52 11.66 11.34 -24.57
N PRO A 53 10.36 11.03 -24.75
CA PRO A 53 9.83 9.69 -24.55
C PRO A 53 10.47 8.76 -25.58
N ARG A 54 11.36 7.88 -25.12
CA ARG A 54 11.85 6.78 -25.93
C ARG A 54 10.67 5.82 -26.10
N ALA A 55 10.11 5.77 -27.31
CA ALA A 55 9.14 4.73 -27.66
C ALA A 55 9.80 3.37 -27.34
N LEU A 56 9.28 2.70 -26.32
CA LEU A 56 9.68 1.35 -25.98
C LEU A 56 9.32 0.48 -27.20
N ALA A 57 10.28 -0.31 -27.67
CA ALA A 57 9.99 -1.34 -28.67
C ALA A 57 8.81 -2.20 -28.18
N PRO A 58 7.92 -2.67 -29.06
CA PRO A 58 6.83 -3.54 -28.64
C PRO A 58 7.42 -4.72 -27.87
N VAL A 59 7.02 -4.82 -26.59
CA VAL A 59 7.44 -5.91 -25.72
C VAL A 59 6.90 -7.19 -26.36
N PRO A 60 7.75 -8.14 -26.80
CA PRO A 60 7.26 -9.42 -27.26
C PRO A 60 6.43 -10.03 -26.14
N GLU A 61 5.23 -10.52 -26.47
CA GLU A 61 4.33 -11.12 -25.48
C GLU A 61 5.12 -12.14 -24.65
N PRO A 62 5.11 -12.00 -23.30
CA PRO A 62 5.89 -12.89 -22.46
C PRO A 62 5.39 -14.32 -22.67
N PRO A 63 6.30 -15.31 -22.70
CA PRO A 63 5.89 -16.70 -22.68
C PRO A 63 5.00 -16.95 -21.44
N PRO A 64 4.04 -17.89 -21.54
CA PRO A 64 3.16 -18.20 -20.42
C PRO A 64 3.99 -18.48 -19.16
N PRO A 65 3.54 -17.99 -17.98
CA PRO A 65 4.34 -18.05 -16.77
C PRO A 65 4.68 -19.51 -16.44
N VAL A 66 5.97 -19.80 -16.44
CA VAL A 66 6.49 -21.05 -15.88
C VAL A 66 6.44 -20.87 -14.36
N ILE A 67 5.38 -21.39 -13.76
CA ILE A 67 5.26 -21.48 -12.30
C ILE A 67 6.32 -22.51 -11.87
N THR A 68 7.46 -22.02 -11.40
CA THR A 68 8.41 -22.86 -10.70
C THR A 68 7.84 -23.11 -9.31
N GLU A 69 7.64 -24.38 -8.95
CA GLU A 69 7.23 -24.77 -7.61
C GLU A 69 8.30 -24.26 -6.63
N GLY A 70 7.95 -23.25 -5.83
CA GLY A 70 8.75 -22.86 -4.68
C GLY A 70 8.69 -23.97 -3.61
N GLY A 71 9.59 -23.90 -2.64
CA GLY A 71 9.49 -24.76 -1.45
C GLY A 71 8.09 -24.68 -0.84
N HIS A 72 7.56 -25.82 -0.37
CA HIS A 72 6.23 -25.96 0.24
C HIS A 72 5.02 -25.75 -0.69
N GLY A 73 5.19 -25.79 -2.02
CA GLY A 73 4.07 -25.73 -2.97
C GLY A 73 3.53 -24.31 -3.22
N LEU A 74 4.26 -23.29 -2.79
CA LEU A 74 3.95 -21.89 -3.06
C LEU A 74 4.58 -21.42 -4.39
N PRO A 75 3.98 -20.42 -5.07
CA PRO A 75 4.63 -19.75 -6.19
C PRO A 75 5.96 -19.13 -5.75
N TYR A 76 7.00 -19.21 -6.57
CA TYR A 76 8.26 -18.51 -6.30
C TYR A 76 8.29 -17.13 -6.97
N ALA A 77 8.77 -16.11 -6.25
CA ALA A 77 9.15 -14.83 -6.82
C ALA A 77 10.29 -14.18 -6.04
N ASP A 78 11.17 -13.50 -6.77
CA ASP A 78 12.30 -12.73 -6.24
C ASP A 78 12.39 -11.33 -6.88
N ALA A 79 13.48 -10.61 -6.60
CA ALA A 79 13.69 -9.28 -7.15
C ALA A 79 13.70 -9.25 -8.70
N SER A 80 14.19 -10.31 -9.34
CA SER A 80 14.27 -10.45 -10.81
C SER A 80 12.97 -10.91 -11.45
N SER A 81 12.04 -11.43 -10.65
CA SER A 81 10.77 -11.98 -11.13
C SER A 81 9.84 -10.90 -11.67
N GLY A 82 9.04 -11.29 -12.68
CA GLY A 82 8.02 -10.44 -13.27
C GLY A 82 6.87 -10.12 -12.32
N THR A 83 6.08 -9.11 -12.69
CA THR A 83 4.94 -8.62 -11.90
C THR A 83 3.94 -9.74 -11.56
N GLU A 84 3.61 -10.60 -12.52
CA GLU A 84 2.64 -11.69 -12.33
C GLU A 84 3.10 -12.69 -11.28
N ALA A 85 4.39 -13.09 -11.28
CA ALA A 85 4.94 -13.99 -10.28
C ALA A 85 4.90 -13.38 -8.88
N LYS A 86 5.20 -12.09 -8.75
CA LYS A 86 5.13 -11.36 -7.47
C LYS A 86 3.70 -11.24 -6.94
N ILE A 87 2.74 -10.98 -7.82
CA ILE A 87 1.30 -10.97 -7.47
C ILE A 87 0.86 -12.38 -7.04
N ALA A 88 1.22 -13.41 -7.79
CA ALA A 88 0.89 -14.80 -7.47
C ALA A 88 1.44 -15.22 -6.11
N LEU A 89 2.70 -14.91 -5.83
CA LEU A 89 3.30 -15.15 -4.51
C LEU A 89 2.55 -14.39 -3.41
N PHE A 90 2.31 -13.08 -3.59
CA PHE A 90 1.60 -12.27 -2.58
C PHE A 90 0.22 -12.84 -2.25
N ARG A 91 -0.56 -13.21 -3.27
CA ARG A 91 -1.90 -13.79 -3.08
C ARG A 91 -1.87 -15.16 -2.41
N ALA A 92 -0.82 -15.95 -2.68
CA ALA A 92 -0.65 -17.26 -2.05
C ALA A 92 -0.28 -17.13 -0.57
N LEU A 93 0.53 -16.11 -0.21
CA LEU A 93 0.93 -15.85 1.18
C LEU A 93 -0.16 -15.17 2.00
N PHE A 94 -0.81 -14.14 1.43
CA PHE A 94 -1.79 -13.30 2.12
C PHE A 94 -3.21 -13.66 1.70
N ALA A 95 -3.60 -14.90 1.95
CA ALA A 95 -4.91 -15.43 1.59
C ALA A 95 -5.97 -15.12 2.66
N GLY A 96 -7.02 -14.40 2.26
CA GLY A 96 -8.18 -14.09 3.08
C GLY A 96 -9.42 -13.92 2.21
N ARG A 97 -10.30 -12.98 2.57
CA ARG A 97 -11.45 -12.62 1.72
C ARG A 97 -11.00 -12.00 0.40
N GLU A 98 -11.60 -12.46 -0.69
CA GLU A 98 -11.36 -11.91 -2.03
C GLU A 98 -12.44 -10.92 -2.48
N ASP A 99 -13.58 -10.89 -1.79
CA ASP A 99 -14.71 -10.01 -2.10
C ASP A 99 -14.54 -8.59 -1.53
N VAL A 100 -13.58 -8.39 -0.60
CA VAL A 100 -13.29 -7.10 0.00
C VAL A 100 -11.85 -7.03 0.54
N TYR A 101 -11.23 -5.87 0.40
CA TYR A 101 -9.98 -5.50 1.09
C TYR A 101 -10.17 -4.19 1.87
N ALA A 102 -9.26 -3.86 2.78
CA ALA A 102 -9.28 -2.59 3.51
C ALA A 102 -8.37 -1.54 2.86
N THR A 103 -8.79 -0.28 2.87
CA THR A 103 -7.97 0.87 2.48
C THR A 103 -7.64 1.73 3.70
N ARG A 104 -6.45 2.31 3.68
CA ARG A 104 -6.04 3.29 4.69
C ARG A 104 -6.63 4.66 4.36
N TRP A 105 -7.20 5.32 5.36
CA TRP A 105 -7.65 6.71 5.26
C TRP A 105 -6.93 7.60 6.26
N VAL A 106 -6.85 8.90 5.95
CA VAL A 106 -6.32 9.95 6.82
C VAL A 106 -7.35 11.06 6.89
N GLY A 107 -7.83 11.39 8.09
CA GLY A 107 -8.83 12.42 8.32
C GLY A 107 -8.21 13.80 8.16
N ALA A 108 -8.52 14.50 7.06
CA ALA A 108 -7.90 15.76 6.67
C ALA A 108 -7.83 16.83 7.80
N LYS A 109 -8.85 16.92 8.66
CA LYS A 109 -8.89 17.90 9.77
C LYS A 109 -8.22 17.43 11.05
N SER A 110 -8.26 16.13 11.33
CA SER A 110 -7.82 15.58 12.63
C SER A 110 -6.46 14.89 12.58
N GLY A 111 -5.92 14.66 11.38
CA GLY A 111 -4.72 13.84 11.18
C GLY A 111 -4.88 12.36 11.53
N ARG A 112 -6.00 11.95 12.16
CA ARG A 112 -6.25 10.57 12.54
C ARG A 112 -6.24 9.67 11.31
N THR A 113 -5.69 8.49 11.49
CA THR A 113 -5.55 7.49 10.43
C THR A 113 -6.32 6.25 10.80
N GLY A 114 -6.87 5.55 9.83
CA GLY A 114 -7.56 4.29 10.08
C GLY A 114 -7.67 3.43 8.84
N TRP A 115 -8.32 2.30 9.01
CA TRP A 115 -8.61 1.35 7.94
C TRP A 115 -10.12 1.16 7.83
N SER A 116 -10.62 1.02 6.61
CA SER A 116 -12.03 0.75 6.33
C SER A 116 -12.17 -0.17 5.12
N PRO A 117 -13.27 -0.91 4.98
CA PRO A 117 -13.55 -1.65 3.76
C PRO A 117 -13.44 -0.76 2.51
N ALA A 118 -12.84 -1.28 1.46
CA ALA A 118 -12.84 -0.65 0.16
C ALA A 118 -14.25 -0.75 -0.43
N GLU A 119 -14.93 0.38 -0.55
CA GLU A 119 -16.28 0.48 -1.10
C GLU A 119 -16.43 1.73 -1.96
N ASP A 120 -17.41 1.75 -2.88
CA ASP A 120 -17.56 2.84 -3.85
C ASP A 120 -18.04 4.17 -3.25
N ASN A 121 -18.63 4.15 -2.04
CA ASN A 121 -19.03 5.36 -1.33
C ASN A 121 -18.87 5.20 0.19
N PRO A 122 -17.62 5.28 0.71
CA PRO A 122 -17.31 4.99 2.11
C PRO A 122 -17.78 6.06 3.10
N PHE A 123 -18.22 7.24 2.61
CA PHE A 123 -18.63 8.37 3.44
C PHE A 123 -20.14 8.61 3.43
N ALA A 124 -20.92 7.73 2.80
CA ALA A 124 -22.38 7.78 2.83
C ALA A 124 -22.89 7.53 4.25
N LYS A 125 -23.46 8.57 4.89
CA LYS A 125 -24.12 8.43 6.19
C LYS A 125 -25.42 7.64 6.00
N ASN A 126 -25.67 6.67 6.88
CA ASN A 126 -26.89 5.84 6.93
C ASN A 126 -27.11 4.90 5.73
N LYS A 127 -26.03 4.41 5.10
CA LYS A 127 -26.15 3.40 4.04
C LYS A 127 -26.60 2.06 4.63
N ALA A 128 -27.70 1.51 4.12
CA ALA A 128 -28.13 0.18 4.52
C ALA A 128 -27.05 -0.85 4.13
N GLU A 129 -26.86 -1.87 4.95
CA GLU A 129 -25.80 -2.86 4.71
C GLU A 129 -25.94 -3.55 3.35
N ALA A 130 -27.16 -3.83 2.92
CA ALA A 130 -27.49 -4.42 1.62
C ALA A 130 -27.11 -3.53 0.41
N GLU A 131 -26.91 -2.22 0.60
CA GLU A 131 -26.51 -1.30 -0.46
C GLU A 131 -24.99 -1.12 -0.55
N ARG A 132 -24.23 -1.68 0.39
CA ARG A 132 -22.77 -1.58 0.40
C ARG A 132 -22.21 -2.40 -0.75
N VAL A 133 -21.42 -1.74 -1.58
CA VAL A 133 -20.74 -2.36 -2.73
C VAL A 133 -19.26 -2.35 -2.40
N PHE A 134 -18.75 -3.52 -2.01
CA PHE A 134 -17.35 -3.72 -1.70
C PHE A 134 -16.53 -3.97 -2.97
N ARG A 135 -15.29 -3.53 -2.94
CA ARG A 135 -14.34 -3.73 -4.04
C ARG A 135 -13.57 -5.04 -3.80
N PRO A 136 -13.58 -5.97 -4.78
CA PRO A 136 -12.85 -7.22 -4.65
C PRO A 136 -11.33 -7.01 -4.68
N LEU A 137 -10.61 -7.93 -4.05
CA LEU A 137 -9.15 -7.99 -4.07
C LEU A 137 -8.68 -8.53 -5.43
N THR A 138 -8.59 -7.62 -6.40
CA THR A 138 -8.12 -7.93 -7.77
C THR A 138 -6.60 -7.87 -7.87
N ASP A 139 -6.04 -8.50 -8.91
CA ASP A 139 -4.60 -8.41 -9.21
C ASP A 139 -4.16 -6.98 -9.48
N ARG A 140 -5.05 -6.13 -9.99
CA ARG A 140 -4.78 -4.68 -10.12
C ARG A 140 -4.63 -4.01 -8.76
N ALA A 141 -5.47 -4.38 -7.78
CA ALA A 141 -5.35 -3.85 -6.43
C ALA A 141 -4.02 -4.29 -5.79
N VAL A 142 -3.68 -5.59 -5.91
CA VAL A 142 -2.39 -6.13 -5.43
C VAL A 142 -1.21 -5.47 -6.15
N TYR A 143 -1.30 -5.26 -7.46
CA TYR A 143 -0.29 -4.53 -8.22
C TYR A 143 -0.06 -3.13 -7.65
N ASN A 144 -1.14 -2.38 -7.42
CA ASN A 144 -1.05 -1.03 -6.86
C ASN A 144 -0.47 -1.03 -5.43
N HIS A 145 -0.69 -2.11 -4.67
CA HIS A 145 -0.12 -2.30 -3.33
C HIS A 145 1.39 -2.50 -3.36
N LEU A 146 1.87 -3.36 -4.26
CA LEU A 146 3.28 -3.73 -4.38
C LEU A 146 4.11 -2.69 -5.15
N SER A 147 3.44 -1.86 -5.94
CA SER A 147 4.08 -0.82 -6.74
C SER A 147 4.40 0.40 -5.90
N ARG A 148 5.56 1.01 -6.14
CA ARG A 148 5.80 2.36 -5.64
C ARG A 148 4.84 3.32 -6.34
N PRO A 149 4.14 4.19 -5.60
CA PRO A 149 3.33 5.21 -6.22
C PRO A 149 4.21 6.11 -7.10
N GLU A 150 3.69 6.49 -8.27
CA GLU A 150 4.30 7.52 -9.09
C GLU A 150 4.43 8.84 -8.31
N PRO A 151 5.39 9.72 -8.63
CA PRO A 151 5.51 11.01 -7.98
C PRO A 151 4.17 11.79 -8.04
N GLY A 152 3.61 12.09 -6.87
CA GLY A 152 2.32 12.79 -6.73
C GLY A 152 1.10 11.87 -6.63
N ALA A 153 1.27 10.55 -6.73
CA ALA A 153 0.22 9.58 -6.41
C ALA A 153 0.22 9.22 -4.92
N TRP A 154 -0.96 8.90 -4.40
CA TRP A 154 -1.09 8.42 -3.03
C TRP A 154 -0.59 6.98 -2.90
N GLU A 155 0.13 6.71 -1.83
CA GLU A 155 0.61 5.37 -1.50
C GLU A 155 -0.58 4.45 -1.19
N THR A 156 -0.72 3.39 -1.99
CA THR A 156 -1.84 2.45 -1.86
C THR A 156 -1.42 1.29 -0.99
N HIS A 157 -1.95 1.22 0.23
CA HIS A 157 -1.80 0.05 1.09
C HIS A 157 -3.13 -0.65 1.23
N LEU A 158 -3.10 -1.98 1.12
CA LEU A 158 -4.25 -2.82 1.37
C LEU A 158 -4.12 -3.46 2.74
N GLY A 159 -5.24 -3.53 3.46
CA GLY A 159 -5.40 -4.43 4.60
C GLY A 159 -6.19 -5.66 4.16
N LEU A 160 -5.84 -6.80 4.74
CA LEU A 160 -6.52 -8.07 4.47
C LEU A 160 -7.62 -8.31 5.52
N TYR A 161 -8.73 -8.92 5.11
CA TYR A 161 -9.69 -9.53 6.01
C TYR A 161 -9.46 -11.05 6.05
N PRO A 162 -8.79 -11.59 7.09
CA PRO A 162 -8.34 -12.99 7.11
C PRO A 162 -9.45 -14.00 7.41
N LEU A 163 -10.56 -13.57 8.03
CA LEU A 163 -11.69 -14.42 8.37
C LEU A 163 -12.61 -14.61 7.15
N LEU A 164 -12.82 -15.86 6.76
CA LEU A 164 -13.71 -16.28 5.68
C LEU A 164 -15.16 -16.37 6.15
N ALA A 165 -16.08 -16.56 5.20
CA ALA A 165 -17.53 -16.59 5.48
C ALA A 165 -17.98 -17.80 6.31
N ASP A 166 -17.14 -18.84 6.43
CA ASP A 166 -17.37 -20.04 7.23
C ASP A 166 -16.63 -19.99 8.57
N ASP A 167 -16.24 -18.81 9.04
CA ASP A 167 -15.48 -18.55 10.26
C ASP A 167 -14.10 -19.24 10.30
N THR A 168 -13.56 -19.62 9.14
CA THR A 168 -12.19 -20.14 9.01
C THR A 168 -11.20 -19.05 8.57
N CYS A 169 -9.90 -19.31 8.72
CA CYS A 169 -8.84 -18.46 8.18
C CYS A 169 -7.73 -19.32 7.56
N ARG A 170 -6.95 -18.73 6.65
CA ARG A 170 -5.82 -19.42 5.98
C ARG A 170 -4.46 -19.01 6.51
N LEU A 171 -4.42 -17.94 7.30
CA LEU A 171 -3.21 -17.44 7.94
C LEU A 171 -3.56 -16.89 9.33
N LEU A 172 -2.55 -16.92 10.19
CA LEU A 172 -2.54 -16.22 11.47
C LEU A 172 -1.45 -15.14 11.37
N ALA A 173 -1.70 -14.00 12.00
CA ALA A 173 -0.69 -12.96 12.17
C ALA A 173 -0.51 -12.72 13.68
N VAL A 174 0.73 -12.76 14.13
CA VAL A 174 1.11 -12.47 15.52
C VAL A 174 1.96 -11.21 15.52
N ASP A 175 1.49 -10.18 16.21
CA ASP A 175 2.14 -8.87 16.28
C ASP A 175 3.07 -8.77 17.50
N PHE A 176 4.33 -8.48 17.24
CA PHE A 176 5.38 -8.31 18.24
C PHE A 176 5.79 -6.82 18.29
N ASP A 177 5.18 -6.09 19.23
CA ASP A 177 5.47 -4.68 19.45
C ASP A 177 6.72 -4.46 20.31
N GLY A 178 7.61 -3.59 19.82
CA GLY A 178 8.72 -3.05 20.59
C GLY A 178 8.26 -1.97 21.57
N LYS A 179 8.59 -2.13 22.85
CA LYS A 179 8.56 -1.08 23.88
C LYS A 179 9.98 -0.80 24.33
N GLU A 180 10.21 0.31 25.03
CA GLU A 180 11.53 0.58 25.61
C GLU A 180 11.99 -0.61 26.46
N GLY A 181 13.16 -1.16 26.11
CA GLY A 181 13.75 -2.31 26.78
C GLY A 181 13.19 -3.68 26.39
N SER A 182 12.26 -3.79 25.43
CA SER A 182 11.81 -5.10 24.94
C SER A 182 12.69 -5.63 23.80
N ASP A 183 12.86 -6.95 23.75
CA ASP A 183 13.55 -7.67 22.67
C ASP A 183 12.53 -8.33 21.72
N TRP A 184 11.71 -7.51 21.06
CA TRP A 184 10.72 -8.01 20.10
C TRP A 184 11.34 -8.83 18.96
N ARG A 185 12.63 -8.61 18.65
CA ARG A 185 13.38 -9.40 17.66
C ARG A 185 13.64 -10.79 18.18
N GLY A 186 14.11 -10.91 19.42
CA GLY A 186 14.27 -12.17 20.13
C GLY A 186 12.95 -12.94 20.24
N ASP A 187 11.89 -12.25 20.65
CA ASP A 187 10.55 -12.85 20.81
C ASP A 187 9.99 -13.37 19.48
N ALA A 188 10.01 -12.56 18.42
CA ALA A 188 9.54 -12.97 17.09
C ALA A 188 10.39 -14.12 16.51
N SER A 189 11.71 -14.08 16.71
CA SER A 189 12.61 -15.14 16.26
C SER A 189 12.38 -16.45 17.01
N ALA A 190 12.16 -16.38 18.32
CA ALA A 190 11.84 -17.55 19.15
C ALA A 190 10.49 -18.15 18.76
N TYR A 191 9.49 -17.32 18.47
CA TYR A 191 8.19 -17.77 17.99
C TYR A 191 8.29 -18.48 16.63
N ALA A 192 9.01 -17.87 15.67
CA ALA A 192 9.25 -18.50 14.36
C ALA A 192 10.02 -19.82 14.47
N ALA A 193 11.00 -19.92 15.38
CA ALA A 193 11.70 -21.18 15.65
C ALA A 193 10.75 -22.24 16.24
N ALA A 194 9.86 -21.86 17.16
CA ALA A 194 8.85 -22.77 17.70
C ALA A 194 7.86 -23.24 16.62
N CYS A 195 7.45 -22.36 15.69
CA CYS A 195 6.65 -22.75 14.53
C CYS A 195 7.39 -23.79 13.67
N HIS A 196 8.66 -23.53 13.35
CA HIS A 196 9.49 -24.46 12.59
C HIS A 196 9.60 -25.84 13.28
N ASP A 197 9.88 -25.86 14.59
CA ASP A 197 10.00 -27.10 15.37
C ASP A 197 8.67 -27.87 15.45
N ALA A 198 7.54 -27.16 15.39
CA ALA A 198 6.20 -27.73 15.28
C ALA A 198 5.80 -28.13 13.85
N GLY A 199 6.64 -27.89 12.84
CA GLY A 199 6.33 -28.13 11.43
C GLY A 199 5.29 -27.17 10.85
N ILE A 200 5.08 -26.01 11.47
CA ILE A 200 4.17 -24.96 11.03
C ILE A 200 4.95 -23.97 10.15
N PRO A 201 4.58 -23.78 8.87
CA PRO A 201 5.17 -22.74 8.04
C PRO A 201 4.90 -21.35 8.64
N ALA A 202 5.96 -20.55 8.81
CA ALA A 202 5.87 -19.19 9.33
C ALA A 202 6.76 -18.24 8.51
N LEU A 203 6.34 -16.98 8.41
CA LEU A 203 7.08 -15.93 7.74
C LEU A 203 7.25 -14.76 8.69
N VAL A 204 8.44 -14.17 8.74
CA VAL A 204 8.70 -13.01 9.60
C VAL A 204 8.86 -11.77 8.74
N GLU A 205 8.12 -10.71 9.06
CA GLU A 205 8.32 -9.39 8.49
C GLU A 205 8.56 -8.33 9.58
N VAL A 206 9.41 -7.34 9.29
CA VAL A 206 9.60 -6.19 10.18
C VAL A 206 8.52 -5.17 9.89
N SER A 207 7.88 -4.67 10.94
CA SER A 207 6.80 -3.69 10.80
C SER A 207 7.30 -2.40 10.14
N ARG A 208 6.39 -1.66 9.52
CA ARG A 208 6.75 -0.41 8.81
C ARG A 208 7.40 0.64 9.71
N SER A 209 7.10 0.66 11.01
CA SER A 209 7.75 1.58 11.96
C SER A 209 9.21 1.20 12.24
N GLY A 210 9.61 -0.03 11.93
CA GLY A 210 10.92 -0.59 12.28
C GLY A 210 11.07 -0.95 13.76
N THR A 211 9.98 -0.85 14.53
CA THR A 211 9.97 -1.05 15.99
C THR A 211 9.19 -2.29 16.41
N GLY A 212 8.93 -3.22 15.49
CA GLY A 212 8.23 -4.46 15.76
C GLY A 212 8.33 -5.43 14.58
N ALA A 213 7.68 -6.57 14.71
CA ALA A 213 7.59 -7.59 13.66
C ALA A 213 6.24 -8.29 13.68
N HIS A 214 5.87 -8.87 12.54
CA HIS A 214 4.78 -9.82 12.44
C HIS A 214 5.35 -11.20 12.12
N VAL A 215 4.73 -12.24 12.67
CA VAL A 215 4.95 -13.66 12.31
C VAL A 215 3.65 -14.28 11.82
#